data_AF-A0A1X7CXP9-F1
#
_entry.id   AF-A0A1X7CXP9-F1
#
_cell.length_a   1.000
_cell.length_b   1.000
_cell.length_c   1.000
_cell.angle_alpha   90.00
_cell.angle_beta   90.00
_cell.angle_gamma   90.00
#
_symmetry.space_group_name_H-M   'P 1'
#
loop_
_entity.id
_entity.type
_entity.pdbx_description
1 polymer ?
#
loop_
_entity_poly.entity_id
_entity_poly.type
_entity_poly.pdbx_seq_one_letter_code
_entity_poly.pdbx_strand_id
1 'polypeptide(L)'
;MTNSCMRRRLQFELSAQKGENMSDAVHQWISELGEQTSFLDAEQAGEPARELDAMRVAIVSNVYRAAPKLAMDLMWQLFTLAGTLFERTTEEGWEVSLVFDQACSDLVKMSVDADIEPKMVAKKVVAAISSNHYGEYGALIRAIAARSCASAYVSEIRNSLQRLLDEPPLPNGGPNSERGHVLRRTLRELDSPSVSWTDRRFPHRCLPQAARWTRSTCGTPFWRACQRS
;
A
#
# COMPACT_ATOMS: atom_id res chain seq x y z
N MET A 1 -18.67 17.71 -16.89
CA MET A 1 -17.81 16.52 -16.68
C MET A 1 -18.50 15.65 -15.64
N THR A 2 -18.96 14.45 -16.01
CA THR A 2 -19.48 13.49 -15.04
C THR A 2 -18.35 13.09 -14.10
N ASN A 3 -18.52 13.34 -12.81
CA ASN A 3 -17.55 12.95 -11.78
C ASN A 3 -17.47 11.41 -11.75
N SER A 4 -16.34 10.87 -12.20
CA SER A 4 -16.12 9.43 -12.39
C SER A 4 -16.06 8.69 -11.05
N CYS A 5 -15.52 9.32 -10.01
CA CYS A 5 -15.52 8.83 -8.63
C CYS A 5 -16.95 8.65 -8.11
N MET A 6 -17.79 9.68 -8.21
CA MET A 6 -19.20 9.61 -7.81
C MET A 6 -19.95 8.51 -8.57
N ARG A 7 -19.69 8.35 -9.88
CA ARG A 7 -20.30 7.27 -10.67
C ARG A 7 -19.93 5.89 -10.13
N ARG A 8 -18.64 5.62 -9.88
CA ARG A 8 -18.18 4.32 -9.36
C ARG A 8 -18.71 4.04 -7.97
N ARG A 9 -18.73 5.05 -7.10
CA ARG A 9 -19.33 4.94 -5.77
C ARG A 9 -20.82 4.62 -5.83
N LEU A 10 -21.58 5.31 -6.69
CA LEU A 10 -23.00 5.02 -6.88
C LEU A 10 -23.23 3.60 -7.42
N GLN A 11 -22.39 3.13 -8.34
CA GLN A 11 -22.46 1.75 -8.83
C GLN A 11 -22.26 0.74 -7.70
N PHE A 12 -21.26 0.96 -6.83
CA PHE A 12 -21.06 0.13 -5.65
C PHE A 12 -22.27 0.17 -4.69
N GLU A 13 -22.79 1.36 -4.38
CA GLU A 13 -23.93 1.53 -3.48
C GLU A 13 -25.20 0.85 -4.03
N LEU A 14 -25.41 0.89 -5.36
CA LEU A 14 -26.50 0.18 -6.02
C LEU A 14 -26.33 -1.34 -5.95
N SER A 15 -25.12 -1.86 -6.19
CA SER A 15 -24.85 -3.30 -6.04
C SER A 15 -25.04 -3.77 -4.60
N ALA A 16 -24.66 -2.95 -3.62
CA ALA A 16 -24.90 -3.23 -2.20
C ALA A 16 -26.40 -3.27 -1.86
N GLN A 17 -27.22 -2.35 -2.40
CA GLN A 17 -28.68 -2.35 -2.19
C GLN A 17 -29.37 -3.56 -2.82
N LYS A 18 -28.90 -4.01 -3.98
CA LYS A 18 -29.49 -5.14 -4.71
C LYS A 18 -29.06 -6.51 -4.17
N GLY A 19 -28.12 -6.55 -3.22
CA GLY A 19 -27.52 -7.81 -2.76
C GLY A 19 -26.69 -8.51 -3.85
N GLU A 20 -26.25 -7.77 -4.86
CA GLU A 20 -25.31 -8.25 -5.88
C GLU A 20 -23.91 -8.45 -5.25
N ASN A 21 -22.99 -9.06 -6.00
CA ASN A 21 -21.68 -9.42 -5.47
C ASN A 21 -20.82 -8.16 -5.17
N MET A 22 -20.91 -7.66 -3.94
CA MET A 22 -20.20 -6.45 -3.48
C MET A 22 -18.69 -6.55 -3.64
N SER A 23 -18.10 -7.76 -3.54
CA SER A 23 -16.65 -7.93 -3.75
C SER A 23 -16.25 -7.63 -5.18
N ASP A 24 -17.07 -8.01 -6.16
CA ASP A 24 -16.78 -7.79 -7.58
C ASP A 24 -16.90 -6.30 -7.92
N ALA A 25 -17.90 -5.62 -7.35
CA ALA A 25 -18.04 -4.18 -7.49
C ALA A 25 -16.83 -3.42 -6.92
N VAL A 26 -16.32 -3.80 -5.74
CA VAL A 26 -15.09 -3.21 -5.17
C VAL A 26 -13.85 -3.56 -5.99
N HIS A 27 -13.72 -4.81 -6.44
CA HIS A 27 -12.61 -5.24 -7.30
C HIS A 27 -12.55 -4.40 -8.59
N GLN A 28 -13.70 -4.21 -9.23
CA GLN A 28 -13.82 -3.38 -10.42
C GLN A 28 -13.48 -1.92 -10.11
N TRP A 29 -13.94 -1.40 -8.97
CA TRP A 29 -13.64 -0.04 -8.53
C TRP A 29 -12.13 0.18 -8.35
N ILE A 30 -11.43 -0.73 -7.67
CA ILE A 30 -9.97 -0.71 -7.49
C ILE A 30 -9.27 -0.73 -8.85
N SER A 31 -9.70 -1.63 -9.75
CA SER A 31 -9.11 -1.79 -11.08
C SER A 31 -9.25 -0.51 -11.91
N GLU A 32 -10.43 0.10 -11.94
CA GLU A 32 -10.70 1.35 -12.68
C GLU A 32 -9.94 2.58 -12.14
N LEU A 33 -9.62 2.61 -10.85
CA LEU A 33 -8.74 3.65 -10.30
C LEU A 33 -7.28 3.38 -10.68
N GLY A 34 -6.84 2.12 -10.65
CA GLY A 34 -5.49 1.71 -11.05
C GLY A 34 -5.17 1.98 -12.52
N GLU A 35 -6.16 1.90 -13.40
CA GLU A 35 -6.00 2.21 -14.84
C GLU A 35 -5.85 3.71 -15.13
N GLN A 36 -6.28 4.58 -14.21
CA GLN A 36 -6.04 6.01 -14.37
C GLN A 36 -4.55 6.26 -14.23
N THR A 37 -3.95 7.04 -15.14
CA THR A 37 -2.51 7.32 -15.17
C THR A 37 -2.18 8.81 -15.27
N SER A 38 -3.18 9.69 -15.24
CA SER A 38 -3.01 11.14 -15.25
C SER A 38 -2.27 11.66 -14.01
N PHE A 39 -1.35 12.60 -14.17
CA PHE A 39 -0.71 13.28 -13.05
C PHE A 39 -1.72 14.05 -12.20
N LEU A 40 -1.48 14.10 -10.89
CA LEU A 40 -2.31 14.77 -9.90
C LEU A 40 -1.49 15.87 -9.23
N ASP A 41 -1.93 17.12 -9.40
CA ASP A 41 -1.44 18.21 -8.55
C ASP A 41 -2.06 18.13 -7.15
N ALA A 42 -1.62 19.01 -6.25
CA ALA A 42 -2.07 19.01 -4.86
C ALA A 42 -3.57 19.24 -4.71
N GLU A 43 -4.18 20.07 -5.57
CA GLU A 43 -5.62 20.32 -5.56
C GLU A 43 -6.40 19.08 -6.02
N GLN A 44 -5.81 18.30 -6.93
CA GLN A 44 -6.37 17.07 -7.47
C GLN A 44 -6.12 15.84 -6.60
N ALA A 45 -5.12 15.83 -5.71
CA ALA A 45 -4.79 14.68 -4.85
C ALA A 45 -5.89 14.31 -3.86
N GLY A 46 -6.72 15.29 -3.45
CA GLY A 46 -7.79 15.09 -2.47
C GLY A 46 -8.94 14.21 -2.98
N GLU A 47 -9.26 14.23 -4.27
CA GLU A 47 -10.36 13.42 -4.83
C GLU A 47 -10.01 11.92 -4.87
N PRO A 48 -8.86 11.50 -5.41
CA PRO A 48 -8.38 10.12 -5.32
C PRO A 48 -8.19 9.62 -3.89
N ALA A 49 -7.76 10.48 -2.95
CA ALA A 49 -7.67 10.11 -1.54
C ALA A 49 -9.05 9.77 -0.94
N ARG A 50 -10.07 10.60 -1.21
CA ARG A 50 -11.46 10.33 -0.77
C ARG A 50 -12.04 9.09 -1.45
N GLU A 51 -11.71 8.87 -2.71
CA GLU A 51 -12.12 7.68 -3.44
C GLU A 51 -11.50 6.41 -2.85
N LEU A 52 -10.19 6.43 -2.59
CA LEU A 52 -9.46 5.36 -1.93
C LEU A 52 -10.01 5.06 -0.53
N ASP A 53 -10.35 6.10 0.23
CA ASP A 53 -10.95 5.93 1.56
C ASP A 53 -12.34 5.30 1.48
N ALA A 54 -13.13 5.67 0.48
CA ALA A 54 -14.44 5.06 0.27
C ALA A 54 -14.34 3.56 -0.08
N MET A 55 -13.36 3.17 -0.90
CA MET A 55 -13.07 1.75 -1.16
C MET A 55 -12.66 1.02 0.13
N ARG A 56 -11.74 1.60 0.92
CA ARG A 56 -11.31 1.05 2.21
C ARG A 56 -12.51 0.81 3.14
N VAL A 57 -13.38 1.82 3.30
CA VAL A 57 -14.59 1.72 4.13
C VAL A 57 -15.55 0.66 3.61
N ALA A 58 -15.74 0.56 2.29
CA ALA A 58 -16.58 -0.46 1.68
C ALA A 58 -16.07 -1.89 1.95
N ILE A 59 -14.75 -2.10 1.86
CA ILE A 59 -14.11 -3.38 2.19
C ILE A 59 -14.37 -3.74 3.65
N VAL A 60 -14.06 -2.83 4.58
CA VAL A 60 -14.11 -3.09 6.03
C VAL A 60 -15.55 -3.22 6.54
N SER A 61 -16.49 -2.45 6.01
CA SER A 61 -17.85 -2.36 6.55
C SER A 61 -18.81 -3.35 5.88
N ASN A 62 -18.71 -3.48 4.55
CA ASN A 62 -19.70 -4.22 3.77
C ASN A 62 -19.15 -5.60 3.38
N VAL A 63 -18.00 -5.64 2.69
CA VAL A 63 -17.46 -6.91 2.18
C VAL A 63 -17.00 -7.80 3.32
N TYR A 64 -16.31 -7.25 4.33
CA TYR A 64 -15.80 -8.04 5.45
C TYR A 64 -16.90 -8.75 6.23
N ARG A 65 -18.06 -8.09 6.43
CA ARG A 65 -19.22 -8.70 7.09
C ARG A 65 -19.75 -9.92 6.35
N ALA A 66 -19.73 -9.89 5.01
CA ALA A 66 -20.26 -10.97 4.18
C ALA A 66 -19.22 -12.07 3.87
N ALA A 67 -17.98 -11.67 3.59
CA ALA A 67 -16.89 -12.55 3.17
C ALA A 67 -15.52 -12.06 3.70
N PRO A 68 -15.16 -12.40 4.94
CA PRO A 68 -13.93 -11.92 5.59
C PRO A 68 -12.65 -12.20 4.79
N LYS A 69 -12.52 -13.41 4.21
CA LYS A 69 -11.34 -13.79 3.43
C LYS A 69 -11.21 -12.98 2.13
N LEU A 70 -12.31 -12.76 1.42
CA LEU A 70 -12.31 -11.94 0.20
C LEU A 70 -12.00 -10.47 0.52
N ALA A 71 -12.52 -9.94 1.63
CA ALA A 71 -12.20 -8.57 2.05
C ALA A 71 -10.71 -8.39 2.34
N MET A 72 -10.04 -9.40 2.91
CA MET A 72 -8.59 -9.39 3.08
C MET A 72 -7.87 -9.32 1.73
N ASP A 73 -8.26 -10.15 0.77
CA ASP A 73 -7.64 -10.13 -0.57
C ASP A 73 -7.88 -8.80 -1.30
N LEU A 74 -9.07 -8.19 -1.18
CA LEU A 74 -9.35 -6.86 -1.72
C LEU A 74 -8.52 -5.76 -1.03
N MET A 75 -8.29 -5.84 0.29
CA MET A 75 -7.42 -4.89 0.97
C MET A 75 -5.98 -4.98 0.44
N TRP A 76 -5.49 -6.20 0.16
CA TRP A 76 -4.19 -6.37 -0.50
C TRP A 76 -4.16 -5.80 -1.93
N GLN A 77 -5.24 -5.94 -2.70
CA GLN A 77 -5.35 -5.31 -4.01
C GLN A 77 -5.36 -3.78 -3.91
N LEU A 78 -6.06 -3.22 -2.92
CA LEU A 78 -6.05 -1.78 -2.65
C LEU A 78 -4.62 -1.28 -2.39
N PHE A 79 -3.80 -2.03 -1.64
CA PHE A 79 -2.39 -1.67 -1.44
C PHE A 79 -1.55 -1.66 -2.72
N THR A 80 -1.90 -2.44 -3.74
CA THR A 80 -1.16 -2.39 -5.01
C THR A 80 -1.30 -1.06 -5.74
N LEU A 81 -2.31 -0.25 -5.40
CA LEU A 81 -2.48 1.11 -5.92
C LEU A 81 -1.49 2.11 -5.31
N ALA A 82 -0.80 1.76 -4.21
CA ALA A 82 0.08 2.71 -3.52
C ALA A 82 1.20 3.22 -4.43
N GLY A 83 1.90 2.32 -5.11
CA GLY A 83 2.97 2.70 -6.04
C GLY A 83 2.47 3.63 -7.16
N THR A 84 1.36 3.26 -7.80
CA THR A 84 0.81 4.03 -8.93
C THR A 84 0.29 5.40 -8.51
N LEU A 85 -0.27 5.52 -7.30
CA LEU A 85 -0.74 6.82 -6.77
C LEU A 85 0.43 7.70 -6.33
N PHE A 86 1.44 7.15 -5.66
CA PHE A 86 2.61 7.91 -5.23
C PHE A 86 3.47 8.39 -6.40
N GLU A 87 3.58 7.61 -7.47
CA GLU A 87 4.28 8.02 -8.70
C GLU A 87 3.64 9.23 -9.39
N ARG A 88 2.34 9.41 -9.22
CA ARG A 88 1.54 10.40 -9.95
C ARG A 88 1.12 11.60 -9.12
N THR A 89 1.38 11.60 -7.82
CA THR A 89 1.05 12.71 -6.92
C THR A 89 2.30 13.54 -6.65
N THR A 90 2.18 14.88 -6.63
CA THR A 90 3.27 15.77 -6.18
C THR A 90 3.60 15.57 -4.69
N GLU A 91 4.61 16.27 -4.18
CA GLU A 91 5.05 16.24 -2.77
C GLU A 91 3.94 16.50 -1.72
N GLU A 92 2.75 16.89 -2.16
CA GLU A 92 1.58 17.24 -1.34
C GLU A 92 0.56 16.08 -1.19
N GLY A 93 0.89 14.85 -1.60
CA GLY A 93 0.03 13.66 -1.50
C GLY A 93 -0.12 13.02 -0.10
N TRP A 94 -0.14 13.82 0.96
CA TRP A 94 -0.19 13.31 2.34
C TRP A 94 -1.52 12.62 2.67
N GLU A 95 -2.64 13.05 2.07
CA GLU A 95 -3.96 12.46 2.28
C GLU A 95 -4.01 11.00 1.82
N VAL A 96 -3.39 10.70 0.67
CA VAL A 96 -3.29 9.32 0.15
C VAL A 96 -2.55 8.44 1.14
N SER A 97 -1.46 8.95 1.72
CA SER A 97 -0.68 8.21 2.71
C SER A 97 -1.48 7.92 3.98
N LEU A 98 -2.30 8.87 4.46
CA LEU A 98 -3.16 8.64 5.62
C LEU A 98 -4.17 7.52 5.41
N VAL A 99 -4.72 7.41 4.19
CA VAL A 99 -5.65 6.32 3.87
C VAL A 99 -4.96 4.97 3.89
N PHE A 100 -3.73 4.87 3.36
CA PHE A 100 -2.94 3.65 3.45
C PHE A 100 -2.53 3.29 4.88
N ASP A 101 -2.18 4.29 5.70
CA ASP A 101 -1.91 4.11 7.12
C ASP A 101 -3.13 3.53 7.87
N GLN A 102 -4.33 4.04 7.56
CA GLN A 102 -5.58 3.52 8.12
C GLN A 102 -5.90 2.11 7.60
N ALA A 103 -5.73 1.87 6.28
CA ALA A 103 -5.92 0.56 5.67
C ALA A 103 -4.98 -0.51 6.28
N CYS A 104 -3.74 -0.13 6.62
CA CYS A 104 -2.82 -0.98 7.34
C CYS A 104 -3.36 -1.41 8.71
N SER A 105 -3.94 -0.46 9.46
CA SER A 105 -4.57 -0.76 10.75
C SER A 105 -5.79 -1.65 10.61
N ASP A 106 -6.60 -1.42 9.59
CA ASP A 106 -7.78 -2.22 9.28
C ASP A 106 -7.41 -3.65 8.90
N LEU A 107 -6.37 -3.84 8.08
CA LEU A 107 -5.89 -5.17 7.68
C LEU A 107 -5.50 -6.03 8.90
N VAL A 108 -4.78 -5.44 9.86
CA VAL A 108 -4.38 -6.13 11.10
C VAL A 108 -5.60 -6.44 11.96
N LYS A 109 -6.56 -5.52 12.04
CA LYS A 109 -7.80 -5.76 12.78
C LYS A 109 -8.60 -6.90 12.14
N MET A 110 -8.83 -6.84 10.84
CA MET A 110 -9.57 -7.85 10.08
C MET A 110 -8.92 -9.23 10.15
N SER A 111 -7.58 -9.30 10.13
CA SER A 111 -6.87 -10.58 10.23
C SER A 111 -7.02 -11.24 11.59
N VAL A 112 -6.94 -10.45 12.67
CA VAL A 112 -7.16 -10.93 14.04
C VAL A 112 -8.62 -11.34 14.22
N ASP A 113 -9.56 -10.49 13.81
CA ASP A 113 -11.00 -10.71 13.99
C ASP A 113 -11.50 -11.93 13.17
N ALA A 114 -10.86 -12.26 12.04
CA ALA A 114 -11.19 -13.41 11.20
C ALA A 114 -10.32 -14.66 11.49
N ASP A 115 -9.50 -14.64 12.55
CA ASP A 115 -8.57 -15.71 12.94
C ASP A 115 -7.71 -16.21 11.77
N ILE A 116 -7.21 -15.27 10.96
CA ILE A 116 -6.34 -15.60 9.83
C ILE A 116 -4.95 -15.97 10.37
N GLU A 117 -4.46 -17.14 9.95
CA GLU A 117 -3.16 -17.68 10.39
C GLU A 117 -2.05 -16.60 10.30
N PRO A 118 -1.40 -16.28 11.43
CA PRO A 118 -0.38 -15.23 11.49
C PRO A 118 0.74 -15.39 10.46
N LYS A 119 1.14 -16.63 10.19
CA LYS A 119 2.15 -16.99 9.21
C LYS A 119 1.78 -16.59 7.78
N MET A 120 0.50 -16.73 7.41
CA MET A 120 0.02 -16.31 6.08
C MET A 120 0.09 -14.79 5.91
N VAL A 121 -0.32 -14.04 6.94
CA VAL A 121 -0.25 -12.58 6.95
C VAL A 121 1.21 -12.12 6.93
N ALA A 122 2.07 -12.71 7.76
CA ALA A 122 3.50 -12.41 7.81
C ALA A 122 4.18 -12.59 6.45
N LYS A 123 3.87 -13.68 5.73
CA LYS A 123 4.40 -13.93 4.39
C LYS A 123 4.01 -12.82 3.40
N LYS A 124 2.75 -12.40 3.39
CA LYS A 124 2.28 -11.31 2.51
C LYS A 124 2.92 -9.97 2.89
N VAL A 125 3.00 -9.65 4.18
CA VAL A 125 3.66 -8.42 4.69
C VAL A 125 5.13 -8.36 4.28
N VAL A 126 5.88 -9.44 4.47
CA VAL A 126 7.32 -9.50 4.12
C VAL A 126 7.54 -9.40 2.61
N ALA A 127 6.66 -10.00 1.81
CA ALA A 127 6.71 -9.85 0.35
C ALA A 127 6.49 -8.39 -0.06
N ALA A 128 5.45 -7.74 0.49
CA ALA A 128 5.13 -6.34 0.22
C ALA A 128 6.27 -5.39 0.61
N ILE A 129 6.90 -5.60 1.78
CA ILE A 129 8.05 -4.81 2.23
C ILE A 129 9.26 -5.01 1.34
N SER A 130 9.46 -6.22 0.81
CA SER A 130 10.57 -6.50 -0.11
C SER A 130 10.41 -5.79 -1.46
N SER A 131 9.17 -5.42 -1.82
CA SER A 131 8.83 -4.64 -3.01
C SER A 131 8.43 -3.20 -2.69
N ASN A 132 8.84 -2.66 -1.53
CA ASN A 132 8.47 -1.33 -1.05
C ASN A 132 9.33 -0.26 -1.72
N HIS A 133 8.77 0.49 -2.68
CA HIS A 133 9.53 1.46 -3.47
C HIS A 133 9.44 2.88 -2.89
N TYR A 134 8.33 3.21 -2.22
CA TYR A 134 8.02 4.55 -1.72
C TYR A 134 7.81 4.60 -0.20
N GLY A 135 7.94 3.47 0.50
CA GLY A 135 7.71 3.42 1.95
C GLY A 135 6.25 3.14 2.32
N GLU A 136 5.41 2.81 1.34
CA GLU A 136 3.97 2.56 1.44
C GLU A 136 3.59 1.52 2.51
N TYR A 137 4.47 0.55 2.79
CA TYR A 137 4.22 -0.50 3.77
C TYR A 137 4.81 -0.21 5.16
N GLY A 138 5.45 0.95 5.37
CA GLY A 138 6.02 1.30 6.67
C GLY A 138 4.98 1.42 7.78
N ALA A 139 3.77 1.86 7.46
CA ALA A 139 2.66 1.94 8.39
C ALA A 139 2.15 0.56 8.83
N LEU A 140 2.21 -0.43 7.94
CA LEU A 140 1.80 -1.80 8.23
C LEU A 140 2.62 -2.41 9.35
N ILE A 141 3.94 -2.21 9.32
CA ILE A 141 4.85 -2.67 10.36
C ILE A 141 4.54 -2.02 11.71
N ARG A 142 4.28 -0.71 11.73
CA ARG A 142 3.89 0.01 12.94
C ARG A 142 2.54 -0.46 13.47
N ALA A 143 1.55 -0.64 12.61
CA ALA A 143 0.22 -1.11 12.98
C ALA A 143 0.27 -2.51 13.61
N ILE A 144 1.10 -3.41 13.07
CA ILE A 144 1.33 -4.75 13.62
C ILE A 144 2.05 -4.66 14.96
N ALA A 145 3.12 -3.87 15.07
CA ALA A 145 3.89 -3.74 16.30
C ALA A 145 3.12 -3.05 17.44
N ALA A 146 2.23 -2.09 17.12
CA ALA A 146 1.42 -1.38 18.10
C ALA A 146 0.30 -2.23 18.71
N ARG A 147 -0.09 -3.33 18.06
CA ARG A 147 -1.22 -4.15 18.52
C ARG A 147 -0.71 -5.24 19.47
N SER A 148 -0.94 -5.05 20.76
CA SER A 148 -0.46 -5.94 21.83
C SER A 148 -0.94 -7.40 21.70
N CYS A 149 -2.07 -7.66 21.04
CA CYS A 149 -2.55 -9.01 20.76
C CYS A 149 -1.88 -9.68 19.54
N ALA A 150 -0.98 -9.00 18.82
CA ALA A 150 -0.36 -9.48 17.59
C ALA A 150 1.04 -10.10 17.81
N SER A 151 1.36 -10.59 19.01
CA SER A 151 2.69 -11.15 19.33
C SER A 151 3.11 -12.30 18.40
N ALA A 152 2.15 -13.15 17.99
CA ALA A 152 2.37 -14.20 16.99
C ALA A 152 2.72 -13.62 15.61
N TYR A 153 2.04 -12.56 15.17
CA TYR A 153 2.33 -11.89 13.89
C TYR A 153 3.71 -11.25 13.89
N VAL A 154 4.05 -10.53 14.97
CA VAL A 154 5.39 -9.91 15.13
C VAL A 154 6.48 -10.98 15.08
N SER A 155 6.27 -12.12 15.75
CA SER A 155 7.24 -13.22 15.78
C SER A 155 7.41 -13.86 14.40
N GLU A 156 6.31 -14.15 13.68
CA GLU A 156 6.36 -14.72 12.33
C GLU A 156 7.03 -13.78 11.31
N ILE A 157 6.76 -12.47 11.40
CA ILE A 157 7.41 -11.47 10.56
C ILE A 157 8.90 -11.40 10.88
N ARG A 158 9.28 -11.31 12.16
CA ARG A 158 10.68 -11.30 12.59
C ARG A 158 11.43 -12.53 12.06
N ASN A 159 10.87 -13.73 12.26
CA ASN A 159 11.46 -14.98 11.80
C ASN A 159 11.62 -15.04 10.28
N SER A 160 10.62 -14.55 9.55
CA SER A 160 10.65 -14.50 8.08
C SER A 160 11.68 -13.51 7.55
N LEU A 161 11.78 -12.33 8.17
CA LEU A 161 12.80 -11.32 7.82
C LEU A 161 14.22 -11.81 8.10
N GLN A 162 14.43 -12.46 9.26
CA GLN A 162 15.73 -13.04 9.62
C GLN A 162 16.15 -14.11 8.60
N ARG A 163 15.23 -15.02 8.24
CA ARG A 163 15.50 -16.05 7.22
C ARG A 163 15.93 -15.46 5.88
N LEU A 164 15.33 -14.34 5.46
CA LEU A 164 15.71 -13.65 4.22
C LEU A 164 17.06 -12.95 4.30
N LEU A 165 17.50 -12.54 5.50
CA LEU A 165 18.83 -11.96 5.71
C LEU A 165 19.93 -13.02 5.77
N ASP A 166 19.58 -14.23 6.23
CA ASP A 166 20.50 -15.37 6.32
C ASP A 166 20.67 -16.10 4.97
N GLU A 167 19.76 -15.87 4.00
CA GLU A 167 19.86 -16.42 2.65
C GLU A 167 21.08 -15.83 1.93
N PRO A 168 21.98 -16.67 1.37
CA PRO A 168 23.19 -16.18 0.72
C PRO A 168 22.81 -15.26 -0.44
N PRO A 169 23.47 -14.09 -0.57
CA PRO A 169 23.13 -13.13 -1.61
C PRO A 169 23.31 -13.77 -2.99
N LEU A 170 22.32 -13.58 -3.86
CA LEU A 170 22.46 -13.88 -5.30
C LEU A 170 23.74 -13.21 -5.83
N PRO A 171 24.36 -13.71 -6.92
CA PRO A 171 25.68 -13.28 -7.38
C PRO A 171 25.88 -11.76 -7.57
N ASN A 172 24.79 -10.98 -7.66
CA ASN A 172 24.79 -9.52 -7.84
C ASN A 172 24.15 -8.71 -6.69
N GLY A 173 23.82 -9.32 -5.55
CA GLY A 173 23.02 -8.69 -4.49
C GLY A 173 23.55 -8.90 -3.09
N GLY A 174 24.78 -8.42 -2.80
CA GLY A 174 25.44 -8.58 -1.50
C GLY A 174 24.64 -8.05 -0.28
N PRO A 175 25.16 -8.24 0.94
CA PRO A 175 24.50 -7.85 2.21
C PRO A 175 24.29 -6.34 2.37
N ASN A 176 24.75 -5.53 1.42
CA ASN A 176 24.54 -4.08 1.35
C ASN A 176 23.59 -3.68 0.21
N SER A 177 22.79 -4.62 -0.31
CA SER A 177 21.74 -4.33 -1.28
C SER A 177 20.63 -3.49 -0.63
N GLU A 178 19.93 -2.69 -1.45
CA GLU A 178 18.75 -1.90 -1.02
C GLU A 178 17.75 -2.77 -0.25
N ARG A 179 17.51 -3.99 -0.75
CA ARG A 179 16.70 -5.01 -0.08
C ARG A 179 17.21 -5.32 1.33
N GLY A 180 18.50 -5.56 1.52
CA GLY A 180 19.10 -5.82 2.84
C GLY A 180 18.93 -4.65 3.81
N HIS A 181 19.05 -3.40 3.33
CA HIS A 181 18.82 -2.21 4.14
C HIS A 181 17.37 -2.08 4.60
N VAL A 182 16.41 -2.30 3.69
CA VAL A 182 14.97 -2.29 4.00
C VAL A 182 14.64 -3.35 5.05
N LEU A 183 15.08 -4.60 4.87
CA LEU A 183 14.81 -5.68 5.82
C LEU A 183 15.36 -5.38 7.23
N ARG A 184 16.61 -4.90 7.34
CA ARG A 184 17.21 -4.52 8.64
C ARG A 184 16.51 -3.33 9.28
N ARG A 185 16.07 -2.36 8.48
CA ARG A 185 15.29 -1.22 8.98
C ARG A 185 13.96 -1.68 9.55
N THR A 186 13.24 -2.54 8.83
CA THR A 186 11.98 -3.11 9.30
C THR A 186 12.14 -3.88 10.59
N LEU A 187 13.19 -4.70 10.74
CA LEU A 187 13.48 -5.40 11.99
C LEU A 187 13.65 -4.42 13.16
N ARG A 188 14.43 -3.33 12.98
CA ARG A 188 14.57 -2.29 14.01
C ARG A 188 13.24 -1.63 14.35
N GLU A 189 12.38 -1.36 13.36
CA GLU A 189 11.06 -0.77 13.58
C GLU A 189 10.11 -1.74 14.31
N LEU A 190 10.24 -3.06 14.12
CA LEU A 190 9.49 -4.07 14.86
C LEU A 190 9.95 -4.20 16.32
N ASP A 191 11.27 -4.12 16.55
CA ASP A 191 11.86 -4.23 17.90
C ASP A 191 11.71 -2.94 18.72
N SER A 192 11.57 -1.80 18.04
CA SER A 192 11.42 -0.48 18.66
C SER A 192 10.43 0.35 17.86
N PRO A 193 9.11 0.07 17.96
CA PRO A 193 8.10 0.80 17.23
C PRO A 193 8.05 2.26 17.70
N SER A 194 8.26 3.20 16.77
CA SER A 194 8.07 4.62 17.05
C SER A 194 6.58 4.89 17.34
N VAL A 195 6.25 5.36 18.55
CA VAL A 195 4.88 5.38 19.09
C VAL A 195 3.99 6.54 18.58
N SER A 196 4.51 7.56 17.90
CA SER A 196 3.68 8.73 17.56
C SER A 196 3.08 8.66 16.14
N TRP A 197 1.77 8.43 16.09
CA TRP A 197 0.92 8.71 14.92
C TRP A 197 0.90 10.21 14.56
N THR A 198 1.31 11.09 15.48
CA THR A 198 1.18 12.55 15.38
C THR A 198 2.45 13.30 14.96
N ASP A 199 3.61 12.65 14.84
CA ASP A 199 4.89 13.36 14.70
C ASP A 199 5.67 13.04 13.41
N ARG A 200 4.97 12.80 12.29
CA ARG A 200 5.63 12.78 10.98
C ARG A 200 5.10 13.86 10.07
N ARG A 201 5.78 15.00 10.14
CA ARG A 201 6.30 15.63 8.92
C ARG A 201 7.04 14.53 8.16
N PHE A 202 6.53 14.14 6.99
CA PHE A 202 7.24 13.24 6.09
C PHE A 202 8.69 13.71 5.98
N PRO A 203 9.71 12.84 6.18
CA PRO A 203 11.06 13.23 5.84
C PRO A 203 11.04 13.59 4.36
N HIS A 204 11.35 14.85 4.04
CA HIS A 204 11.51 15.45 2.71
C HIS A 204 12.67 14.79 1.91
N ARG A 205 12.70 13.47 1.88
CA ARG A 205 13.75 12.63 1.32
C ARG A 205 13.15 11.46 0.53
N CYS A 206 12.08 11.73 -0.20
CA CYS A 206 11.97 11.13 -1.53
C CYS A 206 12.95 11.88 -2.44
N LEU A 207 14.24 11.52 -2.37
CA LEU A 207 15.21 12.00 -3.35
C LEU A 207 14.81 11.47 -4.74
N PRO A 208 14.98 12.28 -5.79
CA PRO A 208 14.34 12.04 -7.08
C PRO A 208 15.07 10.94 -7.84
N GLN A 209 14.37 9.83 -8.13
CA GLN A 209 14.62 9.06 -9.35
C GLN A 209 13.67 9.45 -10.49
N ALA A 210 12.93 10.56 -10.36
CA ALA A 210 12.36 11.21 -11.52
C ALA A 210 13.46 12.06 -12.17
N ALA A 211 14.11 11.49 -13.18
CA ALA A 211 14.82 12.25 -14.17
C ALA A 211 13.99 13.49 -14.54
N ARG A 212 14.59 14.65 -14.37
CA ARG A 212 14.17 15.99 -14.82
C ARG A 212 13.22 15.95 -16.04
N TRP A 213 11.91 15.85 -15.82
CA TRP A 213 10.92 15.99 -16.89
C TRP A 213 10.63 17.48 -17.07
N THR A 214 11.49 18.15 -17.84
CA THR A 214 11.15 19.45 -18.40
C THR A 214 9.93 19.25 -19.30
N ARG A 215 8.87 20.04 -19.09
CA ARG A 215 7.72 20.13 -19.99
C ARG A 215 8.23 20.34 -21.42
N SER A 216 8.20 19.30 -22.24
CA SER A 216 8.29 19.45 -23.70
C SER A 216 7.20 18.61 -24.35
N THR A 217 6.25 19.35 -24.90
CA THR A 217 5.28 18.99 -25.94
C THR A 217 5.67 17.81 -26.83
N CYS A 218 4.66 16.96 -27.09
CA CYS A 218 4.46 16.11 -28.28
C CYS A 218 5.55 15.09 -28.69
N GLY A 219 5.14 13.81 -28.74
CA GLY A 219 5.50 12.91 -29.83
C GLY A 219 6.44 11.73 -29.53
N THR A 220 5.83 10.54 -29.35
CA THR A 220 6.34 9.17 -29.64
C THR A 220 7.53 8.57 -28.83
N PRO A 221 7.58 7.22 -28.70
CA PRO A 221 8.30 6.53 -27.63
C PRO A 221 9.71 6.09 -28.04
N PHE A 222 10.69 6.20 -27.13
CA PHE A 222 12.00 5.60 -27.34
C PHE A 222 12.64 5.10 -26.05
N TRP A 223 12.55 3.77 -25.86
CA TRP A 223 13.44 3.02 -24.98
C TRP A 223 14.86 3.07 -25.54
N ARG A 224 15.81 3.70 -24.83
CA ARG A 224 17.23 3.33 -24.91
C ARG A 224 17.98 3.66 -23.62
N ALA A 225 18.76 2.65 -23.22
CA ALA A 225 19.61 2.56 -22.06
C ALA A 225 20.70 3.65 -22.01
N CYS A 226 21.17 3.95 -20.79
CA CYS A 226 22.52 4.45 -20.55
C CYS A 226 23.20 3.66 -19.43
N GLN A 227 24.11 2.79 -19.85
CA GLN A 227 25.29 2.34 -19.11
C GLN A 227 26.27 3.52 -18.89
N ARG A 228 27.18 3.31 -17.92
CA ARG A 228 28.40 4.04 -17.52
C ARG A 228 28.22 4.78 -16.18
N SER A 229 29.01 4.52 -15.15
CA SER A 229 30.39 4.00 -15.11
C SER A 229 30.58 2.82 -14.16
#